data_AF-A0A0M8WQP1-F1
#
_entry.id   AF-A0A0M8WQP1-F1
#
_cell.length_a   1.000
_cell.length_b   1.000
_cell.length_c   1.000
_cell.angle_alpha   90.00
_cell.angle_beta   90.00
_cell.angle_gamma   90.00
#
_symmetry.space_group_name_H-M   'P 1'
#
loop_
_entity.id
_entity.type
_entity.pdbx_description
1 polymer ?
#
loop_
_entity_poly.entity_id
_entity_poly.type
_entity_poly.pdbx_seq_one_letter_code
_entity_poly.pdbx_strand_id
1 'polypeptide(L)' 'MRDADVPGGGKAVGLLGPSGLSQAKNRHYLHADDVITATIATADGRIDLGEQRTPVMDAQ' A
#
# COMPACT_ATOMS: atom_id res chain seq x y z
N MET A 1 -22.17 -50.95 0.82
CA MET A 1 -22.68 -50.47 2.13
C MET A 1 -21.91 -49.20 2.47
N ARG A 2 -22.61 -48.07 2.36
CA ARG A 2 -22.40 -46.72 2.92
C ARG A 2 -21.16 -45.90 2.57
N ASP A 3 -21.50 -44.77 1.97
CA ASP A 3 -20.80 -43.49 1.85
C ASP A 3 -20.17 -43.01 3.16
N ALA A 4 -19.07 -42.28 3.03
CA ALA A 4 -18.68 -41.24 3.98
C ALA A 4 -17.97 -40.11 3.22
N ASP A 5 -18.74 -39.05 2.96
CA ASP A 5 -18.24 -37.69 2.78
C ASP A 5 -17.94 -37.07 4.16
N VAL A 6 -16.85 -36.30 4.26
CA VAL A 6 -16.76 -34.96 4.88
C VAL A 6 -15.29 -34.48 4.79
N PRO A 7 -15.03 -33.25 4.29
CA PRO A 7 -13.70 -32.73 3.97
C PRO A 7 -13.05 -32.00 5.15
N GLY A 8 -11.71 -32.01 5.20
CA GLY A 8 -10.93 -31.26 6.18
C GLY A 8 -9.65 -30.70 5.55
N GLY A 9 -9.72 -29.45 5.12
CA GLY A 9 -8.58 -28.69 4.63
C GLY A 9 -7.51 -28.54 5.71
N GLY A 10 -6.32 -29.06 5.41
CA GLY A 10 -5.13 -28.89 6.26
C GLY A 10 -3.89 -28.92 5.39
N LYS A 11 -3.61 -27.83 4.67
CA LYS A 11 -2.28 -27.61 4.11
C LYS A 11 -1.42 -26.97 5.21
N ALA A 12 -0.80 -27.82 6.02
CA ALA A 12 0.30 -27.40 6.88
C ALA A 12 1.60 -27.56 6.10
N VAL A 13 2.27 -26.46 5.68
CA VAL A 13 3.71 -26.52 5.32
C VAL A 13 4.40 -25.16 5.54
N GLY A 14 5.37 -25.14 6.46
CA GLY A 14 6.66 -24.46 6.24
C GLY A 14 6.89 -23.09 6.89
N LEU A 15 7.34 -23.09 8.16
CA LEU A 15 8.13 -22.00 8.72
C LEU A 15 9.59 -22.19 8.24
N LEU A 16 10.02 -21.44 7.21
CA LEU A 16 11.41 -21.51 6.71
C LEU A 16 11.91 -20.11 6.28
N GLY A 17 12.65 -19.45 7.19
CA GLY A 17 13.55 -18.31 6.92
C GLY A 17 12.90 -16.95 6.57
N PRO A 18 13.62 -15.82 6.73
CA PRO A 18 13.14 -14.52 6.28
C PRO A 18 13.25 -14.48 4.75
N SER A 19 12.30 -15.11 4.06
CA SER A 19 12.04 -14.81 2.65
C SER A 19 11.65 -13.34 2.58
N GLY A 20 12.65 -12.52 2.27
CA GLY A 20 12.59 -11.07 2.21
C GLY A 20 11.33 -10.61 1.49
N LEU A 21 10.65 -9.70 2.16
CA LEU A 21 9.48 -8.95 1.74
C LEU A 21 9.65 -8.36 0.33
N SER A 22 9.41 -9.15 -0.72
CA SER A 22 9.08 -8.58 -2.02
C SER A 22 7.56 -8.42 -2.07
N GLN A 23 7.04 -7.48 -1.29
CA GLN A 23 5.71 -6.98 -1.57
C GLN A 23 5.73 -6.44 -3.01
N ALA A 24 4.84 -6.95 -3.86
CA ALA A 24 4.67 -6.39 -5.18
C ALA A 24 4.32 -4.90 -5.03
N LYS A 25 5.16 -4.01 -5.57
CA LYS A 25 4.87 -2.57 -5.56
C LYS A 25 3.56 -2.38 -6.32
N ASN A 26 2.53 -1.89 -5.64
CA ASN A 26 1.29 -1.53 -6.30
C ASN A 26 1.63 -0.46 -7.33
N ARG A 27 1.28 -0.69 -8.60
CA ARG A 27 1.56 0.25 -9.70
C ARG A 27 0.97 1.65 -9.42
N HIS A 28 -0.08 1.71 -8.60
CA HIS A 28 -0.76 2.93 -8.22
C HIS A 28 -0.08 3.73 -7.09
N TYR A 29 1.05 3.27 -6.57
CA TYR A 29 1.86 4.10 -5.67
C TYR A 29 2.61 5.18 -6.43
N LEU A 30 2.99 6.22 -5.69
CA LEU A 30 3.85 7.28 -6.18
C LEU A 30 5.26 6.73 -6.42
N HIS A 31 5.91 7.20 -7.47
CA HIS A 31 7.25 6.81 -7.88
C HIS A 31 8.23 7.97 -7.66
N ALA A 32 9.53 7.64 -7.60
CA ALA A 32 10.56 8.66 -7.67
C ALA A 32 10.33 9.54 -8.91
N ASP A 33 10.44 10.86 -8.74
CA ASP A 33 10.12 11.92 -9.70
C ASP A 33 8.65 12.39 -9.75
N ASP A 34 7.72 11.75 -9.03
CA ASP A 34 6.39 12.32 -8.83
C ASP A 34 6.46 13.58 -7.96
N VAL A 35 5.56 14.54 -8.19
CA VAL A 35 5.43 15.75 -7.37
C VAL A 35 4.04 15.79 -6.76
N ILE A 36 3.98 15.79 -5.44
CA ILE A 36 2.75 15.99 -4.68
C ILE A 36 2.50 17.49 -4.57
N THR A 37 1.31 17.93 -4.98
CA THR A 37 0.84 19.30 -4.76
C THR A 37 -0.38 19.29 -3.86
N ALA A 38 -0.42 20.17 -2.88
CA ALA A 38 -1.54 20.32 -1.96
C ALA A 38 -1.79 21.79 -1.67
N THR A 39 -3.07 22.16 -1.59
CA THR A 39 -3.51 23.50 -1.16
C THR A 39 -4.52 23.34 -0.03
N ILE A 40 -4.53 24.30 0.91
CA ILE A 40 -5.52 24.35 1.97
C ILE A 40 -6.08 25.75 2.00
N ALA A 41 -7.36 25.86 1.67
CA ALA A 41 -8.11 27.10 1.78
C ALA A 41 -9.44 26.83 2.49
N THR A 42 -9.92 27.81 3.26
CA THR A 42 -11.32 27.78 3.70
C THR A 42 -12.22 28.12 2.52
N ALA A 43 -13.42 27.52 2.49
CA ALA A 43 -14.37 27.76 1.38
C ALA A 43 -14.79 29.23 1.25
N ASP A 44 -14.74 29.99 2.34
CA ASP A 44 -15.01 31.43 2.35
C ASP A 44 -13.78 32.30 1.96
N GLY A 45 -12.65 31.67 1.64
CA GLY A 45 -11.43 32.31 1.17
C GLY A 45 -10.68 33.15 2.21
N ARG A 46 -11.11 33.14 3.48
CA ARG A 46 -10.48 33.93 4.54
C ARG A 46 -9.12 33.39 4.96
N ILE A 47 -8.93 32.08 4.85
CA ILE A 47 -7.66 31.43 5.13
C ILE A 47 -7.23 30.74 3.86
N ASP A 48 -6.02 31.05 3.42
CA ASP A 48 -5.29 30.33 2.40
C ASP A 48 -3.89 30.08 2.92
N LEU A 49 -3.52 28.81 3.04
CA LEU A 49 -2.20 28.39 3.50
C LEU A 49 -1.19 28.24 2.35
N GLY A 50 -1.63 28.54 1.12
CA GLY A 50 -0.81 28.46 -0.09
C GLY A 50 -0.66 27.04 -0.62
N GLU A 51 0.28 26.89 -1.55
CA GLU A 51 0.61 25.62 -2.22
C GLU A 51 1.83 24.96 -1.56
N GLN A 52 1.64 23.72 -1.09
CA GLN A 52 2.75 22.84 -0.77
C GLN A 52 3.14 22.03 -2.01
N ARG A 53 4.44 21.98 -2.29
CA ARG A 53 5.05 21.09 -3.28
C ARG A 53 6.06 20.17 -2.63
N THR A 54 5.91 18.87 -2.84
CA THR A 54 6.84 17.88 -2.28
C THR A 54 7.22 16.86 -3.36
N PRO A 55 8.47 16.88 -3.84
CA PRO A 55 8.95 15.84 -4.74
C PRO A 55 9.07 14.51 -3.98
N VAL A 56 8.68 13.42 -4.63
CA VAL A 56 8.88 12.07 -4.13
C VAL A 56 10.29 11.63 -4.47
N MET A 57 11.06 11.30 -3.43
CA MET A 57 12.40 10.76 -3.55
C MET A 57 12.44 9.37 -2.92
N ASP A 58 13.34 8.52 -3.40
CA ASP A 58 13.59 7.24 -2.75
C ASP A 58 14.04 7.46 -1.30
N ALA A 59 13.65 6.53 -0.41
CA ALA A 59 14.11 6.54 0.97
C ALA A 59 15.63 6.32 0.99
N GLN A 60 16.34 7.20 1.72
CA GLN A 60 17.78 7.10 1.95
C GLN A 60 18.12 6.07 3.03
#